data_AF-A0A8H9Z8A3-F1
#
_entry.id   AF-A0A8H9Z8A3-F1
#
_cell.length_a   1.000
_cell.length_b   1.000
_cell.length_c   1.000
_cell.angle_alpha   90.00
_cell.angle_beta   90.00
_cell.angle_gamma   90.00
#
_symmetry.space_group_name_H-M   'P 1'
#
loop_
_entity.id
_entity.type
_entity.pdbx_description
1 polymer ?
#
loop_
_entity_poly.entity_id
_entity_poly.type
_entity_poly.pdbx_seq_one_letter_code
_entity_poly.pdbx_strand_id
1 'polypeptide(L)' 'MKTDERPVASPCVSICALDEQDICTGCQRTVDEITRWGRMDNEQRREVLKKCHERALAAGLVIGL' A
#
# COMPACT_ATOMS: atom_id res chain seq x y z
N MET A 1 7.57 13.39 21.31
CA MET A 1 6.51 14.25 20.74
C MET A 1 6.32 13.83 19.29
N LYS A 2 5.43 12.87 18.99
CA LYS A 2 5.09 12.61 17.58
C LYS A 2 4.25 13.80 17.13
N THR A 3 4.82 14.56 16.20
CA THR A 3 4.30 15.77 15.57
C THR A 3 2.87 15.57 15.09
N ASP A 4 2.06 16.63 15.14
CA ASP A 4 0.67 16.72 14.69
C ASP A 4 0.54 16.54 13.16
N GLU A 5 0.99 15.40 12.66
CA GLU A 5 0.91 15.05 11.26
C GLU A 5 -0.35 14.24 11.00
N ARG A 6 -1.14 14.69 10.03
CA ARG A 6 -2.33 13.95 9.58
C ARG A 6 -1.93 12.53 9.13
N PRO A 7 -2.78 11.53 9.37
CA PRO A 7 -2.48 10.17 8.96
C PRO A 7 -2.29 10.07 7.44
N VAL A 8 -1.23 9.38 7.01
CA VAL A 8 -0.99 9.09 5.58
C VAL A 8 -2.19 8.34 5.01
N ALA A 9 -2.66 8.81 3.84
CA ALA A 9 -3.83 8.28 3.15
C ALA A 9 -3.62 6.83 2.68
N SER A 10 -4.69 6.04 2.66
CA SER A 10 -4.66 4.66 2.19
C SER A 10 -4.58 4.60 0.67
N PRO A 11 -3.79 3.68 0.07
CA PRO A 11 -3.76 3.47 -1.38
C PRO A 11 -4.95 2.63 -1.88
N CYS A 12 -5.91 2.31 -1.01
CA CYS A 12 -7.02 1.43 -1.34
C CYS A 12 -7.92 2.07 -2.42
N VAL A 13 -8.10 1.36 -3.54
CA VAL A 13 -9.01 1.73 -4.62
C VAL A 13 -10.38 1.04 -4.51
N SER A 14 -10.70 0.50 -3.34
CA SER A 14 -11.95 -0.25 -3.05
C SER A 14 -12.18 -1.48 -3.94
N ILE A 15 -11.09 -2.05 -4.47
CA ILE A 15 -11.08 -3.35 -5.13
C ILE A 15 -10.38 -4.33 -4.20
N CYS A 16 -11.10 -5.34 -3.73
CA CYS A 16 -10.55 -6.41 -2.90
C CYS A 16 -10.44 -7.69 -3.73
N ALA A 17 -9.37 -7.80 -4.50
CA ALA A 17 -9.02 -8.99 -5.26
C ALA A 17 -7.52 -9.27 -5.06
N LEU A 18 -7.20 -10.44 -4.51
CA LEU A 18 -5.84 -10.89 -4.25
C LEU A 18 -5.37 -11.82 -5.37
N ASP A 19 -4.07 -11.79 -5.68
CA ASP A 19 -3.43 -12.78 -6.54
C ASP A 19 -2.96 -14.02 -5.75
N GLU A 20 -2.24 -14.93 -6.41
CA GLU A 20 -1.70 -16.16 -5.81
C GLU A 20 -0.60 -15.90 -4.75
N GLN A 21 -0.08 -14.68 -4.68
CA GLN A 21 0.94 -14.24 -3.72
C GLN A 21 0.35 -13.41 -2.57
N ASP A 22 -0.98 -13.41 -2.41
CA ASP A 22 -1.70 -12.61 -1.42
C ASP A 22 -1.45 -11.09 -1.56
N ILE A 23 -1.23 -10.62 -2.79
CA ILE A 23 -1.09 -9.20 -3.12
C ILE A 23 -2.39 -8.71 -3.75
N CYS A 24 -2.89 -7.58 -3.26
CA CYS A 24 -4.08 -6.93 -3.81
C CYS A 24 -3.79 -6.37 -5.19
N THR A 25 -4.46 -6.90 -6.21
CA THR A 25 -4.32 -6.50 -7.62
C THR A 25 -4.64 -5.01 -7.86
N GLY A 26 -5.51 -4.41 -7.03
CA GLY A 26 -5.87 -3.00 -7.14
C GLY A 26 -4.90 -2.03 -6.45
N CYS A 27 -4.59 -2.25 -5.17
CA CYS A 27 -3.77 -1.32 -4.38
C CYS A 27 -2.33 -1.78 -4.14
N GLN A 28 -1.97 -2.98 -4.61
CA GLN A 28 -0.63 -3.57 -4.53
C GLN A 28 -0.10 -3.73 -3.10
N ARG A 29 -0.97 -3.75 -2.09
CA ARG A 29 -0.64 -4.13 -0.71
C ARG A 29 -0.74 -5.64 -0.52
N THR A 30 0.10 -6.20 0.34
CA THR A 30 -0.08 -7.59 0.81
C THR A 30 -1.24 -7.68 1.81
N VAL A 31 -1.79 -8.88 2.04
CA VAL A 31 -2.79 -9.12 3.11
C VAL A 31 -2.30 -8.65 4.48
N ASP A 32 -1.04 -8.90 4.81
CA ASP A 32 -0.44 -8.46 6.07
C ASP A 32 -0.37 -6.92 6.18
N GLU A 33 -0.03 -6.21 5.10
CA GLU A 33 -0.06 -4.74 5.08
C GLU A 33 -1.49 -4.20 5.20
N ILE A 34 -2.48 -4.87 4.57
CA ILE A 34 -3.90 -4.50 4.67
C ILE A 34 -4.39 -4.63 6.11
N THR A 35 -4.14 -5.76 6.76
CA THR A 35 -4.61 -6.05 8.13
C THR A 35 -3.95 -5.15 9.17
N ARG A 36 -2.68 -4.77 8.97
CA ARG A 36 -1.93 -3.92 9.90
C ARG A 36 -2.07 -2.42 9.65
N TRP A 37 -2.59 -1.98 8.50
CA TRP A 37 -2.64 -0.57 8.09
C TRP A 37 -3.17 0.38 9.17
N GLY A 38 -4.29 0.03 9.81
CA GLY A 38 -4.91 0.87 10.85
C GLY A 38 -4.04 1.08 12.09
N ARG A 39 -3.04 0.21 12.31
CA ARG A 39 -2.11 0.24 13.45
C ARG A 39 -0.75 0.84 13.11
N MET A 40 -0.49 1.10 11.83
CA MET A 40 0.77 1.67 11.36
C MET A 40 0.83 3.18 11.60
N ASP A 41 2.01 3.68 11.97
CA ASP A 41 2.31 5.10 11.97
C ASP A 41 2.64 5.63 10.55
N ASN A 42 2.82 6.94 10.42
CA ASN A 42 3.02 7.57 9.12
C ASN A 42 4.32 7.11 8.42
N GLU A 43 5.37 6.80 9.17
CA GLU A 43 6.62 6.30 8.59
C GLU A 43 6.40 4.92 7.97
N GLN A 44 5.78 4.02 8.74
CA GLN A 44 5.42 2.68 8.27
C GLN A 44 4.47 2.73 7.06
N ARG A 45 3.49 3.64 7.07
CA ARG A 45 2.55 3.82 5.94
C ARG A 45 3.26 4.28 4.67
N ARG A 46 4.20 5.22 4.76
CA ARG A 46 4.99 5.66 3.59
C ARG A 46 5.84 4.54 3.03
N GLU A 47 6.43 3.72 3.88
CA GLU A 47 7.20 2.55 3.44
C GLU A 47 6.32 1.54 2.70
N VAL A 48 5.10 1.28 3.20
CA VAL A 48 4.13 0.44 2.49
C VAL A 48 3.76 1.05 1.13
N LEU A 49 3.50 2.36 1.07
CA LEU A 49 3.19 3.04 -0.21
C LEU A 49 4.33 2.91 -1.22
N LYS A 50 5.57 3.06 -0.78
CA LYS A 50 6.76 2.86 -1.62
C LYS A 50 6.80 1.44 -2.21
N LYS A 51 6.62 0.43 -1.36
CA LYS A 51 6.57 -0.97 -1.80
C LYS A 51 5.40 -1.27 -2.74
N CYS A 52 4.23 -0.68 -2.50
CA CYS A 52 3.09 -0.80 -3.41
C CYS A 52 3.42 -0.25 -4.78
N HIS A 53 4.11 0.88 -4.85
CA HIS A 53 4.56 1.47 -6.11
C HIS A 53 5.60 0.59 -6.82
N GLU A 54 6.59 0.07 -6.11
CA GLU A 54 7.58 -0.87 -6.65
C GLU A 54 6.92 -2.14 -7.23
N ARG A 55 5.96 -2.72 -6.50
CA ARG A 55 5.19 -3.88 -6.98
C ARG A 55 4.32 -3.53 -8.19
N ALA A 56 3.68 -2.35 -8.20
CA ALA A 56 2.89 -1.87 -9.32
C ALA A 56 3.74 -1.69 -10.60
N LEU A 57 4.97 -1.19 -10.47
CA LEU A 57 5.93 -1.10 -11.58
C LEU A 57 6.34 -2.49 -12.09
N ALA A 58 6.70 -3.40 -11.17
CA ALA A 58 7.06 -4.77 -11.52
C ALA A 58 5.91 -5.53 -12.21
N ALA A 59 4.66 -5.23 -11.83
CA ALA A 59 3.44 -5.78 -12.43
C ALA A 59 3.01 -5.06 -13.72
N GLY A 60 3.71 -4.01 -14.16
CA GLY A 60 3.37 -3.25 -15.37
C GLY A 60 2.09 -2.41 -15.26
N LEU A 61 1.62 -2.12 -14.04
CA LEU A 61 0.36 -1.39 -13.78
C LEU A 61 0.52 0.13 -13.82
N VAL A 62 1.75 0.63 -13.74
CA VAL A 62 2.04 2.07 -13.86
C VAL A 62 2.70 2.30 -15.21
N ILE A 63 1.97 2.98 -16.10
CA ILE A 63 2.50 3.46 -17.37
C ILE A 63 3.10 4.84 -17.09
N GLY A 64 4.42 4.91 -16.93
CA GLY A 64 5.08 6.18 -16.61
C GLY A 64 6.57 6.15 -16.95
N LEU A 65 6.85 6.46 -18.22
CA LEU A 65 8.15 6.81 -18.87
C LEU A 65 9.32 5.85 -18.70
#